data_AF-A0A7V9G7V4-F1
#
_entry.id   AF-A0A7V9G7V4-F1
#
_cell.length_a   1.000
_cell.length_b   1.000
_cell.length_c   1.000
_cell.angle_alpha   90.00
_cell.angle_beta   90.00
_cell.angle_gamma   90.00
#
_symmetry.space_group_name_H-M   'P 1'
#
loop_
_entity.id
_entity.type
_entity.pdbx_description
1 polymer ?
#
loop_
_entity_poly.entity_id
_entity_poly.type
_entity_poly.pdbx_seq_one_letter_code
_entity_poly.pdbx_strand_id
1 'polypeptide(L)'
;VLGDARLRAQALRLVRAYDRAFSRNFRSPFARSTLDAACEDKEAGIYCFLAAYRAYLATNDPTFAEQARIAGEWISTFVYFWNVGSRAGSICHQEGFSSTFWPGVSVQNMHLDVFFPAFELADLGRRLRDPMLVGIGEGVMAAWTHGICQRPGHWGFPTPGEQGEQFFQTNWGLSIDHWRGGANRWNPAWIIALVLQAALKFSGGSGNASRRKSRAHLQRCR
;
A
#
# COMPACT_ATOMS: atom_id res chain seq x y z
N VAL A 1 5.58 9.97 -21.35
CA VAL A 1 5.46 9.04 -22.52
C VAL A 1 5.16 9.83 -23.78
N LEU A 2 4.03 10.55 -23.88
CA LEU A 2 3.63 11.22 -25.12
C LEU A 2 4.13 12.67 -25.29
N GLY A 3 4.63 13.30 -24.23
CA GLY A 3 5.08 14.70 -24.26
C GLY A 3 3.95 15.74 -24.46
N ASP A 4 2.69 15.31 -24.47
CA ASP A 4 1.54 16.18 -24.74
C ASP A 4 1.17 17.05 -23.53
N ALA A 5 1.37 18.37 -23.66
CA ALA A 5 1.07 19.35 -22.63
C ALA A 5 -0.43 19.48 -22.32
N ARG A 6 -1.32 19.21 -23.30
CA ARG A 6 -2.78 19.29 -23.10
C ARG A 6 -3.26 18.15 -22.22
N LEU A 7 -2.81 16.93 -22.50
CA LEU A 7 -3.11 15.76 -21.68
C LEU A 7 -2.58 15.94 -20.25
N ARG A 8 -1.37 16.49 -20.11
CA ARG A 8 -0.81 16.83 -18.80
C ARG A 8 -1.68 17.84 -18.06
N ALA A 9 -2.05 18.95 -18.70
CA ALA A 9 -2.90 19.97 -18.08
C ALA A 9 -4.27 19.42 -17.66
N GLN A 10 -4.88 18.59 -18.50
CA GLN A 10 -6.14 17.91 -18.18
C GLN A 10 -6.01 16.97 -16.98
N ALA A 11 -4.95 16.16 -16.92
CA ALA A 11 -4.68 15.28 -15.79
C ALA A 11 -4.53 16.08 -14.48
N LEU A 12 -3.73 17.15 -14.48
CA LEU A 12 -3.57 18.01 -13.30
C LEU A 12 -4.88 18.68 -12.88
N ARG A 13 -5.73 19.08 -13.83
CA ARG A 13 -7.06 19.61 -13.54
C ARG A 13 -7.94 18.58 -12.84
N LEU A 14 -7.88 17.32 -13.26
CA LEU A 14 -8.62 16.22 -12.63
C LEU A 14 -8.14 15.98 -11.20
N VAL A 15 -6.83 15.92 -10.95
CA VAL A 15 -6.28 15.77 -9.58
C VAL A 15 -6.82 16.85 -8.65
N ARG A 16 -6.81 18.12 -9.10
CA ARG A 16 -7.36 19.24 -8.31
C ARG A 16 -8.88 19.14 -8.11
N ALA A 17 -9.62 18.53 -9.04
CA ALA A 17 -11.05 18.32 -8.89
C ALA A 17 -11.36 17.23 -7.85
N TYR A 18 -10.60 16.14 -7.84
CA TYR A 18 -10.71 15.08 -6.84
C TYR A 18 -10.36 15.59 -5.43
N ASP A 19 -9.27 16.34 -5.28
CA ASP A 19 -8.93 17.01 -4.01
C ASP A 19 -10.10 17.85 -3.47
N ARG A 20 -10.69 18.70 -4.34
CA ARG A 20 -11.84 19.53 -3.98
C ARG A 20 -13.05 18.73 -3.51
N ALA A 21 -13.30 17.60 -4.15
CA ALA A 21 -14.45 16.76 -3.86
C ALA A 21 -14.28 15.95 -2.57
N PHE A 22 -13.08 15.44 -2.30
CA PHE A 22 -12.90 14.35 -1.34
C PHE A 22 -11.94 14.67 -0.18
N SER A 23 -11.07 15.68 -0.28
CA SER A 23 -9.96 15.84 0.67
C SER A 23 -10.05 17.09 1.55
N ARG A 24 -10.92 18.06 1.23
CA ARG A 24 -10.92 19.38 1.90
C ARG A 24 -11.71 19.47 3.19
N ASN A 25 -12.80 18.74 3.30
CA ASN A 25 -13.72 18.84 4.43
C ASN A 25 -14.15 17.47 4.99
N PHE A 26 -13.64 16.38 4.41
CA PHE A 26 -13.91 15.00 4.83
C PHE A 26 -15.41 14.68 4.99
N ARG A 27 -16.31 15.35 4.25
CA ARG A 27 -17.75 15.02 4.24
C ARG A 27 -18.05 13.69 3.56
N SER A 28 -17.21 13.28 2.62
CA SER A 28 -17.27 11.98 1.95
C SER A 28 -15.84 11.60 1.57
N PRO A 29 -14.97 11.35 2.55
CA PRO A 29 -13.54 11.28 2.32
C PRO A 29 -13.22 10.03 1.51
N PHE A 30 -12.74 10.25 0.29
CA PHE A 30 -12.24 9.19 -0.57
C PHE A 30 -13.20 7.96 -0.59
N ALA A 31 -14.41 8.16 -1.12
CA ALA A 31 -15.47 7.14 -1.09
C ALA A 31 -15.92 6.76 -2.51
N ARG A 32 -16.68 5.65 -2.62
CA ARG A 32 -17.38 5.19 -3.85
C ARG A 32 -16.46 4.71 -4.99
N SER A 33 -15.31 4.11 -4.68
CA SER A 33 -14.39 3.60 -5.71
C SER A 33 -14.47 2.08 -5.94
N THR A 34 -14.98 1.33 -4.97
CA THR A 34 -15.01 -0.14 -5.01
C THR A 34 -16.35 -0.64 -5.52
N LEU A 35 -16.32 -1.72 -6.32
CA LEU A 35 -17.52 -2.36 -6.86
C LEU A 35 -18.37 -3.04 -5.77
N ASP A 36 -17.77 -3.34 -4.63
CA ASP A 36 -18.33 -4.11 -3.52
C ASP A 36 -18.50 -3.30 -2.22
N ALA A 37 -18.17 -2.00 -2.21
CA ALA A 37 -18.32 -1.14 -1.04
C ALA A 37 -18.99 0.21 -1.39
N ALA A 38 -20.01 0.57 -0.61
CA ALA A 38 -20.74 1.84 -0.74
C ALA A 38 -20.25 2.92 0.26
N CYS A 39 -19.26 2.59 1.09
CA CYS A 39 -18.73 3.41 2.18
C CYS A 39 -17.32 3.96 1.88
N GLU A 40 -16.69 4.57 2.90
CA GLU A 40 -15.26 4.87 2.91
C GLU A 40 -14.43 3.60 2.70
N ASP A 41 -13.57 3.62 1.70
CA ASP A 41 -12.72 2.49 1.35
C ASP A 41 -11.33 3.00 0.96
N LYS A 42 -10.30 2.28 1.41
CA LYS A 42 -8.91 2.68 1.18
C LYS A 42 -8.62 2.86 -0.31
N GLU A 43 -9.22 2.08 -1.21
CA GLU A 43 -8.82 2.05 -2.62
C GLU A 43 -9.08 3.40 -3.31
N ALA A 44 -10.21 4.03 -2.99
CA ALA A 44 -10.51 5.39 -3.41
C ALA A 44 -9.41 6.37 -2.98
N GLY A 45 -8.93 6.23 -1.74
CA GLY A 45 -7.84 7.03 -1.18
C GLY A 45 -6.51 6.73 -1.87
N ILE A 46 -6.24 5.46 -2.19
CA ILE A 46 -5.03 5.03 -2.90
C ILE A 46 -4.93 5.72 -4.26
N TYR A 47 -6.02 5.75 -5.04
CA TYR A 47 -6.00 6.40 -6.35
C TYR A 47 -5.85 7.92 -6.24
N CYS A 48 -6.47 8.55 -5.25
CA CYS A 48 -6.26 9.99 -4.99
C CYS A 48 -4.81 10.27 -4.57
N PHE A 49 -4.25 9.46 -3.68
CA PHE A 49 -2.86 9.51 -3.26
C PHE A 49 -1.90 9.37 -4.44
N LEU A 50 -2.04 8.30 -5.23
CA LEU A 50 -1.18 8.04 -6.38
C LEU A 50 -1.29 9.15 -7.43
N ALA A 51 -2.49 9.67 -7.70
CA ALA A 51 -2.68 10.74 -8.65
C ALA A 51 -2.00 12.04 -8.20
N ALA A 52 -2.17 12.43 -6.94
CA ALA A 52 -1.52 13.60 -6.35
C ALA A 52 0.01 13.43 -6.28
N TYR A 53 0.48 12.26 -5.85
CA TYR A 53 1.91 11.93 -5.80
C TYR A 53 2.55 12.00 -7.19
N ARG A 54 1.90 11.43 -8.22
CA ARG A 54 2.40 11.51 -9.61
C ARG A 54 2.36 12.94 -10.16
N ALA A 55 1.33 13.72 -9.81
CA ALA A 55 1.27 15.14 -10.15
C ALA A 55 2.43 15.91 -9.52
N TYR A 56 2.71 15.67 -8.23
CA TYR A 56 3.85 16.25 -7.53
C TYR A 56 5.18 15.87 -8.19
N LEU A 57 5.41 14.60 -8.51
CA LEU A 57 6.63 14.18 -9.21
C LEU A 57 6.79 14.86 -10.59
N ALA A 58 5.68 15.10 -11.29
CA ALA A 58 5.71 15.69 -12.62
C ALA A 58 5.99 17.21 -12.58
N THR A 59 5.45 17.93 -11.59
CA THR A 59 5.45 19.41 -11.56
C THR A 59 6.36 20.00 -10.50
N ASN A 60 6.71 19.24 -9.45
CA ASN A 60 7.32 19.72 -8.22
C ASN A 60 6.51 20.83 -7.50
N ASP A 61 5.21 20.94 -7.80
CA ASP A 61 4.30 21.91 -7.16
C ASP A 61 3.95 21.41 -5.74
N PRO A 62 4.23 22.21 -4.69
CA PRO A 62 3.99 21.83 -3.30
C PRO A 62 2.50 21.60 -3.00
N THR A 63 1.59 22.16 -3.79
CA THR A 63 0.15 21.88 -3.66
C THR A 63 -0.14 20.38 -3.83
N PHE A 64 0.49 19.73 -4.81
CA PHE A 64 0.27 18.30 -5.05
C PHE A 64 0.99 17.43 -4.01
N ALA A 65 2.11 17.91 -3.46
CA ALA A 65 2.77 17.24 -2.34
C ALA A 65 1.86 17.21 -1.11
N GLU A 66 1.20 18.33 -0.80
CA GLU A 66 0.27 18.43 0.32
C GLU A 66 -0.98 17.56 0.09
N GLN A 67 -1.54 17.56 -1.12
CA GLN A 67 -2.65 16.67 -1.47
C GLN A 67 -2.27 15.19 -1.33
N ALA A 68 -1.05 14.83 -1.75
CA ALA A 68 -0.54 13.48 -1.58
C ALA A 68 -0.32 13.14 -0.10
N ARG A 69 0.17 14.09 0.71
CA ARG A 69 0.34 13.90 2.16
C ARG A 69 -1.00 13.60 2.84
N ILE A 70 -2.02 14.43 2.59
CA ILE A 70 -3.37 14.27 3.16
C ILE A 70 -3.97 12.91 2.78
N ALA A 71 -3.92 12.54 1.50
CA ALA A 71 -4.43 11.25 1.05
C ALA A 71 -3.61 10.06 1.61
N GLY A 72 -2.29 10.22 1.73
CA GLY A 72 -1.36 9.23 2.30
C GLY A 72 -1.60 8.98 3.79
N GLU A 73 -1.83 10.04 4.56
CA GLU A 73 -2.22 9.96 5.97
C GLU A 73 -3.58 9.29 6.12
N TRP A 74 -4.53 9.62 5.26
CA TRP A 74 -5.85 9.01 5.30
C TRP A 74 -5.82 7.50 4.99
N ILE A 75 -5.14 7.06 3.92
CA ILE A 75 -5.04 5.60 3.66
C ILE A 75 -4.29 4.88 4.78
N SER A 76 -3.39 5.57 5.49
CA SER A 76 -2.68 4.99 6.63
C SER A 76 -3.59 4.70 7.82
N THR A 77 -4.78 5.28 7.91
CA THR A 77 -5.75 4.93 8.96
C THR A 77 -6.33 3.53 8.80
N PHE A 78 -6.14 2.90 7.63
CA PHE A 78 -6.52 1.51 7.38
C PHE A 78 -5.41 0.53 7.76
N VAL A 79 -4.24 1.01 8.18
CA VAL A 79 -3.10 0.17 8.59
C VAL A 79 -3.20 -0.16 10.08
N TYR A 80 -3.08 -1.45 10.41
CA TYR A 80 -3.04 -1.89 11.80
C TYR A 80 -1.67 -1.61 12.41
N PHE A 81 -1.60 -0.80 13.47
CA PHE A 81 -0.35 -0.52 14.19
C PHE A 81 -0.10 -1.45 15.38
N TRP A 82 -0.97 -2.45 15.57
CA TRP A 82 -0.89 -3.46 16.61
C TRP A 82 -1.21 -4.84 16.04
N ASN A 83 -0.78 -5.89 16.75
CA ASN A 83 -1.18 -7.25 16.41
C ASN A 83 -2.51 -7.58 17.08
N VAL A 84 -3.53 -7.92 16.30
CA VAL A 84 -4.86 -8.33 16.81
C VAL A 84 -4.81 -9.73 17.41
N GLY A 85 -3.91 -10.58 16.91
CA GLY A 85 -3.75 -11.97 17.36
C GLY A 85 -4.76 -12.94 16.76
N SER A 86 -4.28 -14.13 16.43
CA SER A 86 -5.04 -15.18 15.75
C SER A 86 -5.67 -16.18 16.74
N ARG A 87 -6.77 -16.82 16.33
CA ARG A 87 -7.44 -17.88 17.08
C ARG A 87 -6.57 -19.12 17.12
N ALA A 88 -6.42 -19.72 18.30
CA ALA A 88 -5.70 -20.96 18.46
C ALA A 88 -6.21 -22.02 17.47
N GLY A 89 -5.27 -22.67 16.78
CA GLY A 89 -5.56 -23.68 15.76
C GLY A 89 -5.93 -23.15 14.37
N SER A 90 -6.12 -21.84 14.18
CA SER A 90 -6.27 -21.24 12.84
C SER A 90 -4.95 -21.24 12.06
N ILE A 91 -5.01 -21.09 10.73
CA ILE A 91 -3.80 -21.07 9.88
C ILE A 91 -2.87 -19.92 10.25
N CYS A 92 -3.39 -18.70 10.44
CA CYS A 92 -2.57 -17.56 10.85
C CYS A 92 -1.96 -17.75 12.24
N HIS A 93 -2.59 -18.50 13.15
CA HIS A 93 -1.98 -18.85 14.44
C HIS A 93 -0.84 -19.85 14.25
N GLN A 94 -1.05 -20.89 13.44
CA GLN A 94 -0.03 -21.93 13.17
C GLN A 94 1.21 -21.34 12.50
N GLU A 95 1.03 -20.38 11.58
CA GLU A 95 2.13 -19.74 10.85
C GLU A 95 2.69 -18.48 11.55
N GLY A 96 2.23 -18.17 12.79
CA GLY A 96 2.77 -17.05 13.57
C GLY A 96 2.50 -15.67 12.97
N PHE A 97 1.39 -15.51 12.25
CA PHE A 97 1.02 -14.26 11.59
C PHE A 97 0.87 -13.10 12.58
N SER A 98 1.40 -11.95 12.20
CA SER A 98 1.14 -10.67 12.86
C SER A 98 0.40 -9.73 11.93
N SER A 99 -0.73 -9.18 12.40
CA SER A 99 -1.47 -8.16 11.67
C SER A 99 -0.81 -6.78 11.71
N THR A 100 0.29 -6.61 12.45
CA THR A 100 0.99 -5.32 12.50
C THR A 100 1.47 -4.91 11.11
N PHE A 101 1.21 -3.65 10.77
CA PHE A 101 1.38 -3.01 9.46
C PHE A 101 0.60 -3.59 8.28
N TRP A 102 -0.33 -4.52 8.52
CA TRP A 102 -1.23 -4.94 7.45
C TRP A 102 -2.34 -3.92 7.21
N PRO A 103 -2.61 -3.54 5.95
CA PRO A 103 -3.73 -2.69 5.62
C PRO A 103 -5.03 -3.50 5.56
N GLY A 104 -6.08 -3.04 6.25
CA GLY A 104 -7.45 -3.49 6.02
C GLY A 104 -7.99 -2.98 4.68
N VAL A 105 -9.10 -3.52 4.18
CA VAL A 105 -9.73 -3.04 2.94
C VAL A 105 -10.71 -1.92 3.21
N SER A 106 -11.87 -2.24 3.80
CA SER A 106 -12.92 -1.26 4.08
C SER A 106 -13.69 -1.62 5.34
N VAL A 107 -14.55 -0.71 5.80
CA VAL A 107 -15.44 -0.98 6.95
C VAL A 107 -16.54 -2.00 6.62
N GLN A 108 -16.81 -2.26 5.34
CA GLN A 108 -17.78 -3.27 4.89
C GLN A 108 -17.13 -4.62 4.59
N ASN A 109 -15.86 -4.62 4.16
CA ASN A 109 -15.12 -5.82 3.80
C ASN A 109 -13.89 -5.96 4.72
N MET A 110 -14.13 -6.52 5.92
CA MET A 110 -13.17 -6.55 7.03
C MET A 110 -12.13 -7.67 6.91
N HIS A 111 -11.18 -7.53 5.98
CA HIS A 111 -10.00 -8.38 5.86
C HIS A 111 -8.74 -7.56 5.57
N LEU A 112 -7.58 -8.19 5.71
CA LEU A 112 -6.26 -7.61 5.41
C LEU A 112 -5.77 -8.10 4.04
N ASP A 113 -5.09 -7.24 3.28
CA ASP A 113 -4.58 -7.61 1.96
C ASP A 113 -3.23 -6.94 1.61
N VAL A 114 -2.81 -7.13 0.35
CA VAL A 114 -1.60 -6.53 -0.21
C VAL A 114 -1.84 -5.29 -1.08
N PHE A 115 -3.06 -4.75 -1.12
CA PHE A 115 -3.39 -3.62 -1.97
C PHE A 115 -3.13 -2.30 -1.24
N PHE A 116 -1.90 -1.81 -1.34
CA PHE A 116 -1.47 -0.54 -0.72
C PHE A 116 -0.26 0.07 -1.44
N PRO A 117 -0.14 1.40 -1.57
CA PRO A 117 0.97 2.05 -2.26
C PRO A 117 2.20 2.20 -1.36
N ALA A 118 2.71 1.10 -0.79
CA ALA A 118 3.73 1.09 0.26
C ALA A 118 5.03 1.84 -0.14
N PHE A 119 5.54 1.58 -1.35
CA PHE A 119 6.74 2.26 -1.83
C PHE A 119 6.51 3.75 -2.05
N GLU A 120 5.44 4.12 -2.75
CA GLU A 120 5.11 5.52 -3.03
C GLU A 120 4.89 6.33 -1.74
N LEU A 121 4.28 5.73 -0.71
CA LEU A 121 4.12 6.36 0.61
C LEU A 121 5.47 6.63 1.27
N ALA A 122 6.37 5.64 1.27
CA ALA A 122 7.71 5.81 1.81
C ALA A 122 8.53 6.82 1.00
N ASP A 123 8.43 6.83 -0.34
CA ASP A 123 9.13 7.81 -1.19
C ASP A 123 8.61 9.24 -0.96
N LEU A 124 7.30 9.42 -0.81
CA LEU A 124 6.73 10.72 -0.42
C LEU A 124 7.28 11.15 0.94
N GLY A 125 7.26 10.27 1.95
CA GLY A 125 7.80 10.55 3.28
C GLY A 125 9.26 11.01 3.23
N ARG A 126 10.11 10.33 2.44
CA ARG A 126 11.51 10.74 2.25
C ARG A 126 11.64 12.12 1.61
N ARG A 127 10.80 12.45 0.63
CA ARG A 127 10.81 13.77 -0.05
C ARG A 127 10.36 14.90 0.87
N LEU A 128 9.37 14.63 1.72
CA LEU A 128 8.83 15.59 2.67
C LEU A 128 9.59 15.64 4.00
N ARG A 129 10.55 14.72 4.22
CA ARG A 129 11.21 14.48 5.51
C ARG A 129 10.22 14.15 6.63
N ASP A 130 9.21 13.36 6.28
CA ASP A 130 8.21 12.83 7.20
C ASP A 130 8.56 11.38 7.58
N PRO A 131 9.14 11.14 8.77
CA PRO A 131 9.55 9.79 9.17
C PRO A 131 8.36 8.85 9.41
N MET A 132 7.16 9.37 9.69
CA MET A 132 5.97 8.56 9.93
C MET A 132 5.52 7.88 8.64
N LEU A 133 5.43 8.63 7.53
CA LEU A 133 5.07 8.06 6.23
C LEU A 133 6.13 7.06 5.71
N VAL A 134 7.42 7.31 6.00
CA VAL A 134 8.50 6.35 5.71
C VAL A 134 8.29 5.05 6.49
N GLY A 135 8.11 5.15 7.81
CA GLY A 135 7.93 3.99 8.68
C GLY A 135 6.70 3.15 8.31
N ILE A 136 5.58 3.79 7.94
CA ILE A 136 4.38 3.09 7.50
C ILE A 136 4.64 2.33 6.20
N GLY A 137 5.20 2.99 5.18
CA GLY A 137 5.43 2.34 3.89
C GLY A 137 6.43 1.17 3.98
N GLU A 138 7.50 1.33 4.77
CA GLU A 138 8.47 0.25 5.01
C GLU A 138 7.87 -0.88 5.87
N GLY A 139 7.07 -0.54 6.87
CA GLY A 139 6.36 -1.51 7.72
C GLY A 139 5.37 -2.35 6.92
N VAL A 140 4.56 -1.73 6.05
CA VAL A 140 3.60 -2.44 5.19
C VAL A 140 4.33 -3.41 4.25
N MET A 141 5.41 -2.97 3.60
CA MET A 141 6.22 -3.84 2.74
C MET A 141 6.78 -5.04 3.51
N ALA A 142 7.29 -4.83 4.74
CA ALA A 142 7.77 -5.91 5.58
C ALA A 142 6.65 -6.87 5.96
N ALA A 143 5.48 -6.35 6.36
CA ALA A 143 4.34 -7.14 6.79
C ALA A 143 3.81 -8.10 5.71
N TRP A 144 3.76 -7.65 4.45
CA TRP A 144 3.32 -8.48 3.32
C TRP A 144 4.14 -9.76 3.15
N THR A 145 5.41 -9.75 3.56
CA THR A 145 6.27 -10.94 3.44
C THR A 145 5.81 -12.11 4.31
N HIS A 146 5.02 -11.85 5.37
CA HIS A 146 4.49 -12.89 6.25
C HIS A 146 3.58 -13.87 5.51
N GLY A 147 2.80 -13.39 4.55
CA GLY A 147 1.81 -14.19 3.82
C GLY A 147 2.37 -14.98 2.63
N ILE A 148 3.69 -14.93 2.40
CA ILE A 148 4.31 -15.56 1.23
C ILE A 148 4.62 -17.03 1.56
N CYS A 149 4.16 -17.94 0.71
CA CYS A 149 4.50 -19.36 0.75
C CYS A 149 6.01 -19.56 0.63
N GLN A 150 6.62 -20.30 1.56
CA GLN A 150 8.08 -20.50 1.61
C GLN A 150 8.47 -21.94 1.24
N ARG A 151 7.54 -22.88 1.40
CA ARG A 151 7.68 -24.31 1.14
C ARG A 151 6.33 -24.90 0.76
N PRO A 152 6.27 -25.99 -0.01
CA PRO A 152 5.00 -26.65 -0.31
C PRO A 152 4.18 -26.94 0.95
N GLY A 153 2.90 -26.57 0.91
CA GLY A 153 1.95 -26.66 2.02
C GLY A 153 1.91 -25.44 2.94
N HIS A 154 2.92 -24.55 2.93
CA HIS A 154 2.90 -23.30 3.70
C HIS A 154 1.73 -22.43 3.22
N TRP A 155 0.96 -21.86 4.15
CA TRP A 155 -0.26 -21.11 3.83
C TRP A 155 -1.30 -21.89 3.01
N GLY A 156 -1.16 -23.21 2.90
CA GLY A 156 -2.01 -24.05 2.06
C GLY A 156 -1.73 -23.94 0.55
N PHE A 157 -0.58 -23.39 0.15
CA PHE A 157 -0.16 -23.31 -1.24
C PHE A 157 0.84 -24.41 -1.62
N PRO A 158 0.76 -24.99 -2.83
CA PRO A 158 1.72 -26.00 -3.28
C PRO A 158 3.07 -25.40 -3.68
N THR A 159 3.09 -24.13 -4.11
CA THR A 159 4.26 -23.50 -4.74
C THR A 159 4.84 -22.39 -3.86
N PRO A 160 6.15 -22.43 -3.54
CA PRO A 160 6.83 -21.30 -2.92
C PRO A 160 6.72 -20.01 -3.76
N GLY A 161 6.53 -18.87 -3.08
CA GLY A 161 6.32 -17.56 -3.70
C GLY A 161 4.85 -17.19 -3.92
N GLU A 162 3.93 -18.15 -3.82
CA GLU A 162 2.49 -17.86 -3.84
C GLU A 162 2.03 -17.13 -2.57
N GLN A 163 1.00 -16.31 -2.70
CA GLN A 163 0.39 -15.59 -1.58
C GLN A 163 -1.11 -15.45 -1.86
N GLY A 164 -1.92 -15.69 -0.84
CA GLY A 164 -3.36 -15.54 -0.91
C GLY A 164 -3.80 -14.10 -0.71
N GLU A 165 -4.97 -13.80 -1.25
CA GLU A 165 -5.74 -12.63 -0.85
C GLU A 165 -6.35 -12.88 0.54
N GLN A 166 -6.60 -11.82 1.30
CA GLN A 166 -7.43 -11.86 2.50
C GLN A 166 -6.86 -12.69 3.68
N PHE A 167 -6.30 -11.98 4.65
CA PHE A 167 -6.07 -12.50 6.01
C PHE A 167 -7.13 -11.91 6.95
N PHE A 168 -7.74 -12.75 7.78
CA PHE A 168 -8.88 -12.34 8.58
C PHE A 168 -8.49 -12.09 10.03
N GLN A 169 -8.55 -10.83 10.45
CA GLN A 169 -8.20 -10.36 11.79
C GLN A 169 -9.41 -10.23 12.73
N THR A 170 -10.63 -10.40 12.22
CA THR A 170 -11.87 -10.25 12.99
C THR A 170 -12.73 -11.51 12.92
N ASN A 171 -13.84 -11.54 13.67
CA ASN A 171 -14.88 -12.57 13.54
C ASN A 171 -15.92 -12.21 12.45
N TRP A 172 -15.66 -11.18 11.65
CA TRP A 172 -16.52 -10.77 10.53
C TRP A 172 -16.12 -11.54 9.27
N GLY A 173 -16.50 -12.81 9.21
CA GLY A 173 -16.18 -13.71 8.09
C GLY A 173 -17.30 -14.68 7.79
N LEU A 174 -17.31 -15.21 6.56
CA LEU A 174 -18.38 -16.07 6.02
C LEU A 174 -18.55 -17.40 6.79
N SER A 175 -17.50 -17.85 7.49
CA SER A 175 -17.52 -19.08 8.30
C SER A 175 -16.54 -18.99 9.48
N ILE A 176 -16.71 -19.89 10.46
CA ILE A 176 -15.84 -20.01 11.65
C ILE A 176 -14.36 -20.23 11.32
N ASP A 177 -14.07 -20.81 10.15
CA ASP A 177 -12.70 -21.03 9.68
C ASP A 177 -12.01 -19.73 9.27
N HIS A 178 -12.78 -18.72 8.88
CA HIS A 178 -12.27 -17.38 8.61
C HIS A 178 -12.13 -16.55 9.89
N TRP A 179 -12.86 -16.88 10.95
CA TRP A 179 -12.90 -16.03 12.14
C TRP A 179 -11.56 -15.99 12.87
N ARG A 180 -11.00 -14.78 12.89
CA ARG A 180 -9.77 -14.40 13.60
C ARG A 180 -8.64 -15.40 13.36
N GLY A 181 -8.02 -15.31 12.19
CA GLY A 181 -6.83 -16.07 11.82
C GLY A 181 -7.04 -17.05 10.67
N GLY A 182 -8.17 -16.99 9.98
CA GLY A 182 -8.28 -17.61 8.66
C GLY A 182 -7.49 -16.84 7.61
N ALA A 183 -7.26 -17.50 6.48
CA ALA A 183 -6.70 -16.89 5.27
C ALA A 183 -7.34 -17.56 4.03
N ASN A 184 -7.54 -16.80 2.96
CA ASN A 184 -8.02 -17.38 1.71
C ASN A 184 -6.85 -17.95 0.89
N ARG A 185 -7.13 -18.94 0.03
CA ARG A 185 -6.19 -19.49 -0.95
C ARG A 185 -6.41 -18.92 -2.35
N TRP A 186 -7.36 -18.00 -2.50
CA TRP A 186 -7.55 -17.27 -3.74
C TRP A 186 -6.27 -16.47 -4.04
N ASN A 187 -5.62 -16.82 -5.14
CA ASN A 187 -4.31 -16.30 -5.54
C ASN A 187 -4.35 -15.78 -6.98
N PRO A 188 -5.05 -14.66 -7.24
CA PRO A 188 -4.95 -13.97 -8.51
C PRO A 188 -3.56 -13.37 -8.69
N ALA A 189 -3.01 -13.44 -9.90
CA ALA A 189 -1.62 -13.08 -10.20
C ALA A 189 -1.22 -11.63 -9.80
N TRP A 190 -2.19 -10.72 -9.66
CA TRP A 190 -1.93 -9.34 -9.27
C TRP A 190 -1.40 -9.21 -7.84
N ILE A 191 -1.74 -10.13 -6.92
CA ILE A 191 -1.27 -10.11 -5.52
C ILE A 191 0.25 -10.24 -5.49
N ILE A 192 0.75 -11.28 -6.14
CA ILE A 192 2.18 -11.55 -6.26
C ILE A 192 2.85 -10.39 -7.02
N ALA A 193 2.24 -9.93 -8.11
CA ALA A 193 2.80 -8.86 -8.94
C ALA A 193 2.96 -7.53 -8.16
N LEU A 194 1.99 -7.17 -7.31
CA LEU A 194 2.06 -5.94 -6.51
C LEU A 194 3.17 -5.99 -5.47
N VAL A 195 3.27 -7.10 -4.73
CA VAL A 195 4.31 -7.27 -3.70
C VAL A 195 5.69 -7.26 -4.34
N LEU A 196 5.87 -8.00 -5.44
CA LEU A 196 7.13 -8.01 -6.20
C LEU A 196 7.46 -6.61 -6.78
N GLN A 197 6.47 -5.91 -7.34
CA GLN A 197 6.67 -4.57 -7.88
C GLN A 197 7.14 -3.60 -6.78
N ALA A 198 6.50 -3.64 -5.61
CA ALA A 198 6.92 -2.83 -4.46
C ALA A 198 8.35 -3.18 -4.04
N ALA A 199 8.66 -4.47 -3.87
CA ALA A 199 9.99 -4.94 -3.51
C ALA A 199 11.08 -4.48 -4.50
N LEU A 200 10.80 -4.53 -5.81
CA LEU A 200 11.70 -4.03 -6.85
C LEU A 200 11.92 -2.52 -6.75
N LYS A 201 10.88 -1.73 -6.49
CA LYS A 201 11.02 -0.28 -6.29
C LYS A 201 11.86 0.04 -5.04
N PHE A 202 11.60 -0.63 -3.92
CA PHE A 202 12.41 -0.48 -2.70
C PHE A 202 13.88 -0.86 -2.93
N SER A 203 14.13 -1.95 -3.65
CA SER A 203 15.50 -2.40 -4.00
C SER A 203 16.21 -1.44 -4.96
N GLY A 204 15.49 -0.92 -5.96
CA GLY A 204 16.00 0.03 -6.95
C GLY A 204 16.28 1.42 -6.38
N GLY A 205 15.50 1.85 -5.37
CA GLY A 205 15.72 3.12 -4.64
C GLY A 205 17.07 3.14 -3.89
N SER A 206 17.46 2.00 -3.32
CA SER A 206 18.76 1.81 -2.64
C SER A 206 19.96 1.84 -3.60
N GLY A 207 19.78 1.41 -4.86
CA GLY A 207 20.83 1.38 -5.88
C GLY A 207 21.25 2.76 -6.43
N ASN A 208 20.36 3.75 -6.40
CA ASN A 208 20.71 5.12 -6.84
C ASN A 208 21.51 5.89 -5.78
N ALA A 209 21.36 5.57 -4.49
CA ALA A 209 22.17 6.15 -3.43
C ALA A 209 23.62 5.64 -3.47
N SER A 210 23.86 4.36 -3.78
CA SER A 210 25.20 3.80 -3.94
C SER A 210 25.88 4.24 -5.25
N ARG A 211 25.12 4.38 -6.35
CA ARG A 211 25.61 4.95 -7.63
C ARG A 211 25.95 6.44 -7.54
N ARG A 212 25.24 7.23 -6.73
CA ARG A 212 25.59 8.65 -6.47
C ARG A 212 26.86 8.78 -5.62
N LYS A 213 27.05 7.94 -4.60
CA LYS A 213 28.27 7.95 -3.77
C LYS A 213 29.53 7.55 -4.57
N SER A 214 29.43 6.56 -5.45
CA SER A 214 30.56 6.15 -6.31
C SER A 214 30.96 7.20 -7.35
N ARG A 215 29.99 7.91 -7.97
CA ARG A 215 30.28 9.05 -8.85
C ARG A 215 30.91 10.24 -8.13
N ALA A 216 30.47 10.54 -6.91
CA ALA A 216 31.05 11.63 -6.11
C ALA A 216 32.48 11.33 -5.64
N HIS A 217 32.83 10.05 -5.45
CA HIS A 217 34.19 9.64 -5.09
C HIS A 217 35.13 9.70 -6.29
N LEU A 218 34.68 9.30 -7.48
CA LEU A 218 35.45 9.37 -8.73
C LEU A 218 35.71 10.81 -9.22
N GLN A 219 34.86 11.79 -8.88
CA GLN A 219 35.06 13.20 -9.20
C GLN A 219 35.98 13.95 -8.22
N ARG A 220 36.33 13.36 -7.06
CA ARG A 220 37.31 13.93 -6.10
C ARG A 220 38.73 13.41 -6.30
N CYS A 221 38.92 12.45 -7.21
CA CYS A 221 40.23 11.86 -7.54
C CYS A 221 40.73 12.27 -8.93
N ARG A 222 40.28 13.42 -9.45
CA ARG A 222 40.86 14.08 -10.63
C ARG A 222 41.20 15.51 -10.30
#